data_AF-A0A5P2AT65-F1
#
_entry.id   AF-A0A5P2AT65-F1
#
_cell.length_a   1.000
_cell.length_b   1.000
_cell.length_c   1.000
_cell.angle_alpha   90.00
_cell.angle_beta   90.00
_cell.angle_gamma   90.00
#
_symmetry.space_group_name_H-M   'P 1'
#
loop_
_entity.id
_entity.type
_entity.pdbx_description
1 polymer ?
#
loop_
_entity_poly.entity_id
_entity_poly.type
_entity_poly.pdbx_seq_one_letter_code
_entity_poly.pdbx_strand_id
1 'polypeptide(L)'
;MTCALDVEETARALERYRRRAVGLIVAGLVTVALAGGLGAVFADSWPRGAVNLPLALGIVTLIGGAASLFGARRMRRTLGAGIWSAHPAATVGGKGHATSLVLRAPDGPETWPLAAVATRQRYEQVRPGPDGVLWWCGDPRVGGVLAPPGGGPLIWAKPLRGEHVRRRIVARAEAQGLLHRPAPRQPQGPGVPEAFDNPETSQAFDTPDVSESLVSPDSYDVYDAPEFVDGPDGPVFLPPEGLVHLAPEGPPERLDGARPVSGPTYRVLAAHAQRQAEPPGKAPRPEADVREVPWWRVRSLRRIAGVQAVLIALVFCAVVGAVALTGPSERDLPKLFFAGAVSLAGLAFSGYRMLTAGRPMVRVLTRAATSFTPVPRRYVLLYDPHGGAPVLVFFPMHGGLDDVPEGVLPLVPPGPPKHPRRGLPALPVGPAGLHGWRDHTRDGDAFVVPWIDGRPLWPAGPYQEAGGKGFPALLDRLAPPVEAHTSTSSSSKPRIT
;
A
#
# COMPACT_ATOMS: atom_id res chain seq x y z
N MET A 1 -9.07 -22.42 22.11
CA MET A 1 -8.54 -21.94 20.81
C MET A 1 -9.37 -20.75 20.39
N THR A 2 -8.74 -19.62 20.07
CA THR A 2 -9.46 -18.40 19.69
C THR A 2 -9.94 -18.49 18.25
N CYS A 3 -11.18 -18.11 18.04
CA CYS A 3 -11.81 -18.08 16.74
C CYS A 3 -11.06 -17.10 15.81
N ALA A 4 -10.99 -17.38 14.51
CA ALA A 4 -10.35 -16.48 13.55
C ALA A 4 -10.97 -15.07 13.56
N LEU A 5 -12.25 -14.96 13.93
CA LEU A 5 -12.98 -13.70 14.07
C LEU A 5 -12.60 -12.91 15.34
N ASP A 6 -11.97 -13.54 16.35
CA ASP A 6 -11.54 -12.88 17.59
C ASP A 6 -10.30 -12.02 17.37
N VAL A 7 -9.57 -12.22 16.27
CA VAL A 7 -8.48 -11.34 15.87
C VAL A 7 -9.06 -9.99 15.45
N GLU A 8 -8.75 -8.94 16.21
CA GLU A 8 -9.37 -7.61 16.04
C GLU A 8 -9.21 -7.05 14.62
N GLU A 9 -8.04 -7.23 14.00
CA GLU A 9 -7.80 -6.82 12.62
C GLU A 9 -8.73 -7.52 11.63
N THR A 10 -8.99 -8.82 11.84
CA THR A 10 -9.88 -9.63 11.01
C THR A 10 -11.32 -9.14 11.12
N ALA A 11 -11.79 -8.88 12.34
CA ALA A 11 -13.12 -8.33 12.60
C ALA A 11 -13.28 -6.94 11.94
N ARG A 12 -12.30 -6.05 12.11
CA ARG A 12 -12.30 -4.71 11.48
C ARG A 12 -12.28 -4.81 9.96
N ALA A 13 -11.52 -5.73 9.37
CA ALA A 13 -11.47 -5.95 7.94
C ALA A 13 -12.80 -6.44 7.38
N LEU A 14 -13.44 -7.40 8.05
CA LEU A 14 -14.77 -7.89 7.68
C LEU A 14 -15.83 -6.79 7.79
N GLU A 15 -15.75 -5.94 8.83
CA GLU A 15 -16.70 -4.84 9.01
C GLU A 15 -16.56 -3.77 7.92
N ARG A 16 -15.33 -3.43 7.52
CA ARG A 16 -15.09 -2.55 6.36
C ARG A 16 -15.67 -3.14 5.08
N TYR A 17 -15.54 -4.46 4.88
CA TYR A 17 -16.11 -5.13 3.73
C TYR A 17 -17.64 -5.09 3.75
N ARG A 18 -18.27 -5.33 4.91
CA ARG A 18 -19.72 -5.23 5.11
C ARG A 18 -20.24 -3.82 4.85
N ARG A 19 -19.61 -2.79 5.41
CA ARG A 19 -20.00 -1.39 5.21
C ARG A 19 -19.96 -0.98 3.73
N ARG A 20 -18.94 -1.42 2.98
CA ARG A 20 -18.89 -1.20 1.52
C ARG A 20 -20.02 -1.88 0.77
N ALA A 21 -20.34 -3.13 1.13
CA ALA A 21 -21.46 -3.86 0.53
C ALA A 21 -22.80 -3.16 0.79
N VAL A 22 -23.05 -2.72 2.03
CA VAL A 22 -24.25 -1.94 2.38
C VAL A 22 -24.28 -0.61 1.61
N GLY A 23 -23.16 0.10 1.51
CA GLY A 23 -23.04 1.32 0.73
C GLY A 23 -23.43 1.14 -0.75
N LEU A 24 -23.02 0.02 -1.36
CA LEU A 24 -23.44 -0.33 -2.74
C LEU A 24 -24.95 -0.59 -2.82
N ILE A 25 -25.53 -1.29 -1.86
CA ILE A 25 -26.99 -1.53 -1.83
C ILE A 25 -27.74 -0.20 -1.73
N VAL A 26 -27.35 0.68 -0.80
CA VAL A 26 -27.98 2.00 -0.63
C VAL A 26 -27.84 2.82 -1.91
N ALA A 27 -26.64 2.87 -2.51
CA ALA A 27 -26.42 3.57 -3.78
C ALA A 27 -27.30 3.02 -4.91
N GLY A 28 -27.43 1.69 -5.00
CA GLY A 28 -28.31 1.03 -5.96
C GLY A 28 -29.78 1.38 -5.75
N LEU A 29 -30.27 1.35 -4.50
CA LEU A 29 -31.66 1.72 -4.15
C LEU A 29 -31.95 3.17 -4.52
N VAL A 30 -31.05 4.10 -4.16
CA VAL A 30 -31.18 5.52 -4.49
C VAL A 30 -31.21 5.71 -6.00
N THR A 31 -30.36 5.00 -6.75
CA THR A 31 -30.33 5.09 -8.22
C THR A 31 -31.63 4.58 -8.85
N VAL A 32 -32.18 3.45 -8.35
CA VAL A 32 -33.48 2.92 -8.81
C VAL A 32 -34.62 3.89 -8.49
N ALA A 33 -34.65 4.45 -7.27
CA ALA A 33 -35.67 5.40 -6.86
C ALA A 33 -35.63 6.69 -7.70
N LEU A 34 -34.43 7.23 -7.96
CA LEU A 34 -34.25 8.38 -8.84
C LEU A 34 -34.67 8.08 -10.28
N ALA A 35 -34.34 6.90 -10.80
CA ALA A 35 -34.79 6.48 -12.14
C ALA A 35 -36.32 6.39 -12.23
N GLY A 36 -36.97 5.80 -11.22
CA GLY A 36 -38.43 5.72 -11.14
C GLY A 36 -39.10 7.09 -11.01
N GLY A 37 -38.57 7.96 -10.15
CA GLY A 37 -39.08 9.32 -9.96
C GLY A 37 -38.94 10.19 -11.21
N LEU A 38 -37.79 10.17 -11.87
CA LEU A 38 -37.59 10.85 -13.15
C LEU A 38 -38.51 10.28 -14.25
N GLY A 39 -38.66 8.95 -14.30
CA GLY A 39 -39.58 8.30 -15.22
C GLY A 39 -41.04 8.73 -15.03
N ALA A 40 -41.47 8.93 -13.79
CA ALA A 40 -42.82 9.39 -13.48
C ALA A 40 -43.05 10.87 -13.83
N VAL A 41 -42.07 11.74 -13.55
CA VAL A 41 -42.16 13.19 -13.82
C VAL A 41 -42.09 13.50 -15.32
N PHE A 42 -41.28 12.75 -16.08
CA PHE A 42 -40.97 13.04 -17.47
C PHE A 42 -41.55 12.01 -18.47
N ALA A 43 -42.57 11.24 -18.05
CA ALA A 43 -43.13 10.11 -18.79
C ALA A 43 -43.49 10.45 -20.26
N ASP A 44 -44.00 11.65 -20.52
CA ASP A 44 -44.45 12.09 -21.85
C ASP A 44 -43.34 12.73 -22.71
N SER A 45 -42.22 13.11 -22.09
CA SER A 45 -41.18 13.94 -22.73
C SER A 45 -39.89 13.19 -23.02
N TRP A 46 -39.66 12.05 -22.37
CA TRP A 46 -38.42 11.29 -22.53
C TRP A 46 -38.58 10.08 -23.46
N PRO A 47 -37.57 9.77 -24.28
CA PRO A 47 -37.51 8.50 -24.98
C PRO A 47 -37.61 7.37 -23.95
N ARG A 48 -38.51 6.40 -24.16
CA ARG A 48 -38.75 5.27 -23.23
C ARG A 48 -37.47 4.50 -22.83
N GLY A 49 -36.37 4.66 -23.57
CA GLY A 49 -35.05 4.10 -23.26
C GLY A 49 -34.21 4.85 -22.22
N ALA A 50 -34.48 6.14 -21.95
CA ALA A 50 -33.65 6.96 -21.06
C ALA A 50 -33.74 6.55 -19.58
N VAL A 51 -34.89 6.02 -19.14
CA VAL A 51 -35.11 5.52 -17.78
C VAL A 51 -34.48 4.14 -17.56
N ASN A 52 -34.36 3.34 -18.62
CA ASN A 52 -33.87 1.97 -18.54
C ASN A 52 -32.39 1.89 -18.11
N LEU A 53 -31.59 2.87 -18.51
CA LEU A 53 -30.16 2.91 -18.19
C LEU A 53 -29.86 3.11 -16.69
N PRO A 54 -30.35 4.18 -16.03
CA PRO A 54 -30.14 4.36 -14.60
C PRO A 54 -30.84 3.26 -13.80
N LEU A 55 -31.99 2.76 -14.26
CA LEU A 55 -32.65 1.61 -13.64
C LEU A 55 -31.77 0.35 -13.68
N ALA A 56 -31.21 0.01 -14.85
CA ALA A 56 -30.30 -1.12 -15.01
C ALA A 56 -29.03 -0.96 -14.17
N LEU A 57 -28.44 0.24 -14.13
CA LEU A 57 -27.29 0.54 -13.29
C LEU A 57 -27.61 0.38 -11.80
N GLY A 58 -28.77 0.87 -11.36
CA GLY A 58 -29.27 0.70 -10.00
C GLY A 58 -29.42 -0.78 -9.65
N ILE A 59 -30.05 -1.57 -10.54
CA ILE A 59 -30.21 -3.02 -10.37
C ILE A 59 -28.87 -3.75 -10.31
N VAL A 60 -27.93 -3.46 -11.22
CA VAL A 60 -26.59 -4.08 -11.21
C VAL A 60 -25.85 -3.75 -9.92
N THR A 61 -25.94 -2.50 -9.46
CA THR A 61 -25.31 -2.06 -8.20
C THR A 61 -25.94 -2.76 -6.99
N LEU A 62 -27.27 -2.92 -6.97
CA LEU A 62 -27.99 -3.70 -5.97
C LEU A 62 -27.55 -5.16 -5.94
N ILE A 63 -27.50 -5.81 -7.10
CA ILE A 63 -27.06 -7.21 -7.22
C ILE A 63 -25.61 -7.36 -6.74
N GLY A 64 -24.72 -6.44 -7.16
CA GLY A 64 -23.32 -6.43 -6.72
C GLY A 64 -23.17 -6.23 -5.21
N GLY A 65 -23.94 -5.30 -4.63
CA GLY A 65 -24.00 -5.07 -3.19
C GLY A 65 -24.54 -6.28 -2.41
N ALA A 66 -25.63 -6.88 -2.88
CA ALA A 66 -26.25 -8.07 -2.29
C ALA A 66 -25.31 -9.30 -2.35
N ALA A 67 -24.67 -9.54 -3.50
CA ALA A 67 -23.68 -10.61 -3.67
C ALA A 67 -22.47 -10.39 -2.74
N SER A 68 -22.01 -9.14 -2.61
CA SER A 68 -20.93 -8.77 -1.69
C SER A 68 -21.33 -9.02 -0.23
N LEU A 69 -22.57 -8.67 0.17
CA LEU A 69 -23.09 -8.90 1.50
C LEU A 69 -23.25 -10.40 1.80
N PHE A 70 -23.70 -11.19 0.83
CA PHE A 70 -23.73 -12.66 0.94
C PHE A 70 -22.32 -13.22 1.13
N GLY A 71 -21.34 -12.72 0.37
CA GLY A 71 -19.92 -13.04 0.57
C GLY A 71 -19.43 -12.70 1.98
N ALA A 72 -19.82 -11.53 2.51
CA ALA A 72 -19.48 -11.11 3.88
C ALA A 72 -20.07 -12.05 4.93
N ARG A 73 -21.34 -12.44 4.78
CA ARG A 73 -22.01 -13.41 5.67
C ARG A 73 -21.32 -14.77 5.62
N ARG A 74 -20.94 -15.22 4.42
CA ARG A 74 -20.20 -16.48 4.23
C ARG A 74 -18.84 -16.42 4.90
N MET A 75 -18.06 -15.36 4.68
CA MET A 75 -16.77 -15.13 5.36
C MET A 75 -16.95 -15.12 6.88
N ARG A 76 -17.98 -14.43 7.41
CA ARG A 76 -18.27 -14.39 8.84
C ARG A 76 -18.52 -15.77 9.43
N ARG A 77 -19.32 -16.61 8.75
CA ARG A 77 -19.60 -17.97 9.22
C ARG A 77 -18.35 -18.83 9.21
N THR A 78 -17.54 -18.76 8.15
CA THR A 78 -16.29 -19.52 8.05
C THR A 78 -15.28 -19.07 9.12
N LEU A 79 -15.11 -17.76 9.30
CA LEU A 79 -14.23 -17.19 10.31
C LEU A 79 -14.73 -17.48 11.73
N GLY A 80 -16.05 -17.47 11.95
CA GLY A 80 -16.71 -17.78 13.21
C GLY A 80 -16.61 -19.26 13.63
N ALA A 81 -16.50 -20.17 12.65
CA ALA A 81 -16.43 -21.60 12.91
C ALA A 81 -15.00 -22.17 12.93
N GLY A 82 -14.03 -21.43 12.39
CA GLY A 82 -12.66 -21.89 12.21
C GLY A 82 -11.64 -21.08 13.00
N ILE A 83 -10.44 -21.66 13.12
CA ILE A 83 -9.25 -20.99 13.62
C ILE A 83 -8.38 -20.57 12.43
N TRP A 84 -7.59 -19.51 12.60
CA TRP A 84 -6.56 -19.20 11.62
C TRP A 84 -5.46 -20.25 11.66
N SER A 85 -5.04 -20.72 10.49
CA SER A 85 -3.84 -21.54 10.33
C SER A 85 -2.89 -20.85 9.35
N ALA A 86 -1.60 -20.82 9.67
CA ALA A 86 -0.56 -20.25 8.81
C ALA A 86 -0.05 -21.32 7.84
N HIS A 87 -0.01 -20.99 6.55
CA HIS A 87 0.41 -21.90 5.49
C HIS A 87 1.51 -21.29 4.63
N PRO A 88 2.55 -22.07 4.25
CA PRO A 88 3.36 -21.74 3.10
C PRO A 88 2.47 -21.60 1.87
N ALA A 89 2.65 -20.52 1.12
CA ALA A 89 1.77 -20.11 0.04
C ALA A 89 2.56 -19.59 -1.17
N ALA A 90 2.34 -20.18 -2.34
CA ALA A 90 2.96 -19.71 -3.58
C ALA A 90 1.89 -19.21 -4.57
N THR A 91 2.25 -18.17 -5.33
CA THR A 91 1.38 -17.57 -6.34
C THR A 91 1.81 -17.99 -7.72
N VAL A 92 0.91 -18.68 -8.42
CA VAL A 92 1.17 -19.15 -9.78
C VAL A 92 0.46 -18.19 -10.72
N GLY A 93 1.24 -17.29 -11.33
CA GLY A 93 0.73 -16.23 -12.19
C GLY A 93 -0.16 -16.77 -13.32
N GLY A 94 -1.40 -16.29 -13.37
CA GLY A 94 -2.32 -16.48 -14.49
C GLY A 94 -2.34 -15.24 -15.37
N LYS A 95 -2.28 -15.42 -16.70
CA LYS A 95 -2.66 -14.36 -17.64
C LYS A 95 -4.19 -14.23 -17.60
N GLY A 96 -4.75 -13.49 -16.65
CA GLY A 96 -6.21 -13.35 -16.53
C GLY A 96 -6.72 -12.82 -15.20
N HIS A 97 -8.05 -12.89 -15.02
CA HIS A 97 -8.76 -12.30 -13.87
C HIS A 97 -8.76 -13.16 -12.61
N ALA A 98 -8.44 -14.45 -12.69
CA ALA A 98 -8.38 -15.35 -11.54
C ALA A 98 -6.92 -15.71 -11.25
N THR A 99 -6.35 -15.15 -10.17
CA THR A 99 -5.03 -15.59 -9.72
C THR A 99 -5.14 -16.89 -8.94
N SER A 100 -4.35 -17.88 -9.35
CA SER A 100 -4.23 -19.15 -8.66
C SER A 100 -3.17 -19.05 -7.55
N LEU A 101 -3.48 -19.62 -6.40
CA LEU A 101 -2.59 -19.75 -5.26
C LEU A 101 -2.54 -21.21 -4.82
N VAL A 102 -1.41 -21.63 -4.28
CA VAL A 102 -1.25 -22.98 -3.73
C VAL A 102 -0.80 -22.82 -2.29
N LEU A 103 -1.58 -23.38 -1.36
CA LEU A 103 -1.20 -23.49 0.05
C LEU A 103 -0.61 -24.89 0.29
N ARG A 104 0.41 -25.00 1.13
CA ARG A 104 0.85 -26.28 1.70
C ARG A 104 0.16 -26.47 3.05
N ALA A 105 -0.32 -27.68 3.34
CA ALA A 105 -0.77 -28.02 4.69
C ALA A 105 0.38 -27.76 5.70
N PRO A 106 0.07 -27.31 6.93
CA PRO A 106 1.09 -26.94 7.89
C PRO A 106 1.81 -28.18 8.42
N ASP A 107 1.07 -29.28 8.59
CA ASP A 107 1.53 -30.53 9.21
C ASP A 107 1.79 -31.65 8.20
N GLY A 108 1.76 -31.36 6.89
CA GLY A 108 1.86 -32.43 5.89
C GLY A 108 2.24 -31.99 4.47
N PRO A 109 2.46 -32.96 3.58
CA PRO A 109 2.84 -32.71 2.18
C PRO A 109 1.66 -32.30 1.30
N GLU A 110 0.43 -32.29 1.82
CA GLU A 110 -0.75 -31.98 1.03
C GLU A 110 -0.70 -30.52 0.54
N THR A 111 -1.07 -30.32 -0.73
CA THR A 111 -1.17 -28.99 -1.33
C THR A 111 -2.61 -28.68 -1.74
N TRP A 112 -3.02 -27.44 -1.49
CA TRP A 112 -4.37 -26.95 -1.77
C TRP A 112 -4.32 -25.91 -2.88
N PRO A 113 -4.58 -26.30 -4.13
CA PRO A 113 -4.67 -25.38 -5.26
C PRO A 113 -6.01 -24.63 -5.22
N LEU A 114 -5.94 -23.32 -4.96
CA LEU A 114 -7.07 -22.44 -4.75
C LEU A 114 -7.09 -21.32 -5.80
N ALA A 115 -8.29 -20.82 -6.11
CA ALA A 115 -8.54 -19.62 -6.89
C ALA A 115 -9.04 -18.51 -5.97
N ALA A 116 -8.32 -17.39 -5.91
CA ALA A 116 -8.76 -16.20 -5.20
C ALA A 116 -9.94 -15.55 -5.94
N VAL A 117 -11.09 -15.43 -5.27
CA VAL A 117 -12.29 -14.77 -5.80
C VAL A 117 -12.22 -13.28 -5.45
N ALA A 118 -11.39 -12.56 -6.19
CA ALA A 118 -11.18 -11.14 -5.97
C ALA A 118 -10.80 -10.43 -7.28
N THR A 119 -10.99 -9.11 -7.34
CA THR A 119 -10.41 -8.29 -8.41
C THR A 119 -8.89 -8.28 -8.28
N ARG A 120 -8.19 -8.04 -9.40
CA ARG A 120 -6.71 -7.98 -9.43
C ARG A 120 -6.13 -7.06 -8.35
N GLN A 121 -6.74 -5.89 -8.14
CA GLN A 121 -6.30 -4.93 -7.13
C GLN A 121 -6.38 -5.48 -5.70
N ARG A 122 -7.43 -6.24 -5.37
CA ARG A 122 -7.56 -6.84 -4.02
C ARG A 122 -6.59 -8.00 -3.86
N TYR A 123 -6.34 -8.76 -4.92
CA TYR A 123 -5.40 -9.87 -4.89
C TYR A 123 -3.98 -9.44 -4.49
N GLU A 124 -3.48 -8.31 -5.01
CA GLU A 124 -2.14 -7.80 -4.64
C GLU A 124 -1.98 -7.55 -3.13
N GLN A 125 -3.09 -7.33 -2.40
CA GLN A 125 -3.08 -7.14 -0.94
C GLN A 125 -2.92 -8.45 -0.16
N VAL A 126 -3.13 -9.58 -0.81
CA VAL A 126 -3.08 -10.94 -0.21
C VAL A 126 -2.11 -11.82 -0.99
N ARG A 127 -1.20 -11.17 -1.73
CA ARG A 127 -0.04 -11.83 -2.30
C ARG A 127 0.85 -12.24 -1.12
N PRO A 128 1.32 -13.50 -1.07
CA PRO A 128 2.28 -13.93 -0.07
C PRO A 128 3.44 -12.94 -0.02
N GLY A 129 3.79 -12.49 1.18
CA GLY A 129 4.94 -11.64 1.43
C GLY A 129 6.27 -12.36 1.17
N PRO A 130 7.41 -11.76 1.55
CA PRO A 130 8.72 -12.39 1.40
C PRO A 130 8.82 -13.74 2.12
N ASP A 131 8.20 -13.87 3.30
CA ASP A 131 8.13 -15.13 4.04
C ASP A 131 7.31 -16.20 3.30
N GLY A 132 6.52 -15.78 2.31
CA GLY A 132 5.72 -16.68 1.52
C GLY A 132 4.62 -17.37 2.32
N VAL A 133 4.09 -16.71 3.35
CA VAL A 133 3.05 -17.24 4.26
C VAL A 133 1.72 -16.53 4.03
N LEU A 134 0.63 -17.28 4.07
CA LEU A 134 -0.73 -16.75 4.18
C LEU A 134 -1.50 -17.43 5.30
N TRP A 135 -2.41 -16.70 5.94
CA TRP A 135 -3.36 -17.27 6.88
C TRP A 135 -4.59 -17.78 6.14
N TRP A 136 -5.05 -18.97 6.52
CA TRP A 136 -6.23 -19.63 5.96
C TRP A 136 -7.22 -19.98 7.07
N CYS A 137 -8.50 -19.83 6.78
CA CYS A 137 -9.58 -20.31 7.63
C CYS A 137 -10.68 -20.89 6.75
N GLY A 138 -10.92 -22.20 6.84
CA GLY A 138 -11.97 -22.91 6.10
C GLY A 138 -11.56 -24.29 5.62
N ASP A 139 -12.45 -24.93 4.87
CA ASP A 139 -12.23 -26.27 4.32
C ASP A 139 -11.58 -26.17 2.92
N PRO A 140 -10.41 -26.78 2.66
CA PRO A 140 -9.77 -26.75 1.34
C PRO A 140 -10.63 -27.35 0.22
N ARG A 141 -11.62 -28.20 0.53
CA ARG A 141 -12.54 -28.83 -0.44
C ARG A 141 -13.75 -27.95 -0.79
N VAL A 142 -14.13 -27.02 0.08
CA VAL A 142 -15.30 -26.13 -0.11
C VAL A 142 -14.89 -24.69 -0.42
N GLY A 143 -13.71 -24.30 0.06
CA GLY A 143 -13.20 -22.94 0.06
C GLY A 143 -13.24 -22.31 1.45
N GLY A 144 -12.62 -21.14 1.56
CA GLY A 144 -12.36 -20.49 2.82
C GLY A 144 -11.86 -19.07 2.64
N VAL A 145 -11.40 -18.47 3.73
CA VAL A 145 -10.93 -17.09 3.78
C VAL A 145 -9.41 -17.09 3.87
N LEU A 146 -8.79 -16.25 3.05
CA LEU A 146 -7.37 -15.91 3.07
C LEU A 146 -7.16 -14.53 3.67
N ALA A 147 -6.08 -14.39 4.43
CA ALA A 147 -5.56 -13.12 4.89
C ALA A 147 -4.02 -13.13 4.88
N PRO A 148 -3.36 -11.97 4.76
CA PRO A 148 -1.94 -11.89 5.13
C PRO A 148 -1.79 -12.14 6.65
N PRO A 149 -0.58 -12.53 7.11
CA PRO A 149 -0.29 -12.62 8.53
C PRO A 149 -0.69 -11.32 9.27
N GLY A 150 -1.39 -11.46 10.40
CA GLY A 150 -1.92 -10.34 11.21
C GLY A 150 -3.44 -10.14 11.11
N GLY A 151 -4.10 -10.61 10.03
CA GLY A 151 -5.56 -10.51 9.91
C GLY A 151 -6.07 -9.34 9.08
N GLY A 152 -5.35 -8.96 8.02
CA GLY A 152 -5.66 -7.82 7.15
C GLY A 152 -6.77 -8.05 6.10
N PRO A 153 -6.59 -7.61 4.84
CA PRO A 153 -7.59 -7.74 3.78
C PRO A 153 -8.05 -9.19 3.54
N LEU A 154 -9.35 -9.44 3.70
CA LEU A 154 -9.94 -10.77 3.57
C LEU A 154 -10.34 -11.09 2.13
N ILE A 155 -9.88 -12.23 1.62
CA ILE A 155 -10.27 -12.75 0.29
C ILE A 155 -10.90 -14.13 0.44
N TRP A 156 -12.01 -14.35 -0.26
CA TRP A 156 -12.58 -15.68 -0.39
C TRP A 156 -11.79 -16.46 -1.44
N ALA A 157 -11.36 -17.68 -1.12
CA ALA A 157 -10.77 -18.59 -2.08
C ALA A 157 -11.63 -19.84 -2.26
N LYS A 158 -11.65 -20.36 -3.49
CA LYS A 158 -12.35 -21.59 -3.84
C LYS A 158 -11.35 -22.63 -4.36
N PRO A 159 -11.59 -23.93 -4.17
CA PRO A 159 -10.79 -24.96 -4.83
C PRO A 159 -10.82 -24.79 -6.35
N LEU A 160 -9.66 -24.98 -6.99
CA LEU A 160 -9.58 -25.03 -8.44
C LEU A 160 -10.33 -26.27 -8.97
N ARG A 161 -11.14 -26.08 -10.00
CA ARG A 161 -11.85 -27.17 -10.68
C ARG A 161 -10.96 -27.79 -11.75
N GLY A 162 -10.99 -29.12 -11.86
CA GLY A 162 -10.29 -29.88 -12.89
C GLY A 162 -8.92 -30.38 -12.43
N GLU A 163 -8.74 -31.69 -12.46
CA GLU A 163 -7.56 -32.37 -11.91
C GLU A 163 -6.27 -32.01 -12.66
N HIS A 164 -6.33 -31.86 -13.99
CA HIS A 164 -5.18 -31.46 -14.79
C HIS A 164 -4.71 -30.02 -14.47
N VAL A 165 -5.65 -29.09 -14.28
CA VAL A 165 -5.35 -27.70 -13.90
C VAL A 165 -4.71 -27.66 -12.52
N ARG A 166 -5.26 -28.43 -11.56
CA ARG A 166 -4.70 -28.56 -10.21
C ARG A 166 -3.25 -29.05 -10.25
N ARG A 167 -2.98 -30.18 -10.92
CA ARG A 167 -1.62 -30.74 -11.05
C ARG A 167 -0.63 -29.75 -11.68
N ARG A 168 -1.03 -29.07 -12.77
CA ARG A 168 -0.19 -28.07 -13.44
C ARG A 168 0.15 -26.88 -12.53
N ILE A 169 -0.82 -26.40 -11.76
CA ILE A 169 -0.63 -25.27 -10.85
C ILE A 169 0.25 -25.69 -9.67
N VAL A 170 0.04 -26.88 -9.10
CA VAL A 170 0.90 -27.43 -8.04
C VAL A 170 2.34 -27.57 -8.53
N ALA A 171 2.58 -28.21 -9.67
CA ALA A 171 3.94 -28.38 -10.23
C ALA A 171 4.68 -27.04 -10.41
N ARG A 172 3.97 -25.97 -10.81
CA ARG A 172 4.56 -24.62 -10.90
C ARG A 172 4.88 -24.01 -9.54
N ALA A 173 4.03 -24.24 -8.54
CA ALA A 173 4.29 -23.79 -7.18
C ALA A 173 5.47 -24.54 -6.55
N GLU A 174 5.60 -25.83 -6.82
CA GLU A 174 6.75 -26.65 -6.41
C GLU A 174 8.04 -26.14 -7.05
N ALA A 175 8.03 -25.82 -8.34
CA ALA A 175 9.16 -25.20 -9.04
C ALA A 175 9.54 -23.80 -8.49
N GLN A 176 8.62 -23.12 -7.81
CA GLN A 176 8.88 -21.86 -7.08
C GLN A 176 9.36 -22.10 -5.63
N GLY A 177 9.69 -23.34 -5.28
CA GLY A 177 10.24 -23.70 -3.97
C GLY A 177 9.20 -23.87 -2.87
N LEU A 178 7.90 -23.98 -3.17
CA LEU A 178 6.85 -24.08 -2.13
C LEU A 178 7.11 -25.21 -1.12
N LEU A 179 7.60 -26.37 -1.58
CA LEU A 179 7.87 -27.53 -0.73
C LEU A 179 9.08 -27.35 0.19
N HIS A 180 9.99 -26.44 -0.15
CA HIS A 180 11.21 -26.19 0.62
C HIS A 180 11.04 -25.06 1.65
N ARG A 181 9.88 -24.42 1.69
CA ARG A 181 9.62 -23.34 2.65
C ARG A 181 9.47 -23.90 4.07
N PRO A 182 10.04 -23.21 5.07
CA PRO A 182 9.90 -23.61 6.46
C PRO A 182 8.43 -23.59 6.89
N ALA A 183 8.08 -24.45 7.85
CA ALA A 183 6.75 -24.42 8.45
C ALA A 183 6.58 -23.09 9.20
N PRO A 184 5.56 -22.27 8.88
CA PRO A 184 5.38 -20.99 9.53
C PRO A 184 4.92 -21.18 10.97
N ARG A 185 5.30 -20.25 11.85
CA ARG A 185 4.75 -20.17 13.21
C ARG A 185 3.23 -20.01 13.11
N GLN A 186 2.50 -20.92 13.74
CA GLN A 186 1.05 -20.84 13.76
C GLN A 186 0.61 -19.60 14.56
N PRO A 187 -0.47 -18.92 14.14
CA PRO A 187 -0.99 -17.79 14.89
C PRO A 187 -1.41 -18.30 16.26
N GLN A 188 -0.63 -17.94 17.27
CA GLN A 188 -1.04 -18.13 18.66
C GLN A 188 -2.23 -17.20 18.87
N GLY A 189 -3.33 -17.74 19.41
CA GLY A 189 -4.44 -16.88 19.83
C GLY A 189 -3.91 -15.77 20.74
N PRO A 190 -4.63 -14.63 20.91
CA PRO A 190 -4.27 -13.61 21.89
C PRO A 190 -4.01 -14.31 23.22
N GLY A 191 -2.73 -14.55 23.48
CA GLY A 191 -2.29 -15.25 24.66
C GLY A 191 -2.66 -14.33 25.79
N VAL A 192 -3.31 -14.89 26.80
CA VAL A 192 -3.02 -14.47 28.18
C VAL A 192 -1.52 -14.17 28.18
N PRO A 193 -1.10 -12.92 28.45
CA PRO A 193 0.30 -12.53 28.35
C PRO A 193 1.08 -13.66 28.99
N GLU A 194 1.97 -14.28 28.21
CA GLU A 194 2.91 -15.26 28.73
C GLU A 194 3.48 -14.56 29.95
N ALA A 195 3.05 -14.99 31.14
CA ALA A 195 3.71 -14.62 32.36
C ALA A 195 5.12 -15.04 32.05
N PHE A 196 6.00 -14.05 31.85
CA PHE A 196 7.40 -14.31 31.72
C PHE A 196 7.75 -15.00 33.03
N ASP A 197 7.72 -16.33 33.03
CA ASP A 197 8.42 -17.16 33.99
C ASP A 197 9.87 -16.81 33.73
N ASN A 198 10.26 -15.72 34.38
CA ASN A 198 11.62 -15.28 34.50
C ASN A 198 12.12 -16.09 35.70
N PRO A 199 12.84 -17.22 35.53
CA PRO A 199 13.28 -18.05 36.63
C PRO A 199 14.28 -17.36 37.58
N GLU A 200 14.57 -16.07 37.40
CA GLU A 200 15.52 -15.30 38.20
C GLU A 200 14.88 -14.32 39.20
N THR A 201 13.55 -14.22 39.31
CA THR A 201 12.93 -13.30 40.30
C THR A 201 12.43 -14.05 41.54
N SER A 202 13.31 -14.82 42.16
CA SER A 202 13.16 -15.32 43.54
C SER A 202 14.19 -14.66 44.47
N GLN A 203 14.40 -13.35 44.32
CA GLN A 203 15.04 -12.56 45.36
C GLN A 203 13.98 -11.76 46.10
N ALA A 204 13.90 -12.06 47.40
CA ALA A 204 13.08 -11.42 48.39
C ALA A 204 13.20 -9.90 48.31
N PHE A 205 12.10 -9.24 48.00
CA PHE A 205 11.90 -7.86 48.44
C PHE A 205 11.00 -7.91 49.66
N ASP A 206 11.63 -7.68 50.81
CA ASP A 206 10.98 -7.18 52.01
C ASP A 206 10.14 -5.95 51.63
N THR A 207 8.83 -6.08 51.79
CA THR A 207 7.89 -4.95 51.82
C THR A 207 8.11 -4.16 53.12
N PRO A 208 8.50 -2.88 53.06
CA PRO A 208 8.17 -1.97 54.14
C PRO A 208 6.74 -1.48 53.96
N ASP A 209 5.99 -1.69 55.03
CA ASP A 209 4.72 -1.08 55.37
C ASP A 209 4.83 0.46 55.25
N VAL A 210 4.10 1.06 54.31
CA VAL A 210 3.88 2.51 54.30
C VAL A 210 2.39 2.77 54.12
N SER A 211 1.80 3.09 55.27
CA SER A 211 0.44 3.55 55.45
C SER A 211 0.17 4.87 54.70
N GLU A 212 -1.05 4.96 54.19
CA GLU A 212 -1.91 6.15 54.06
C GLU A 212 -1.25 7.53 53.92
N SER A 213 -1.55 8.20 52.80
CA SER A 213 -1.90 9.64 52.81
C SER A 213 -2.71 9.99 51.57
N LEU A 214 -4.02 10.06 51.77
CA LEU A 214 -4.98 10.76 50.92
C LEU A 214 -4.57 12.24 50.79
N VAL A 215 -4.21 12.67 49.58
CA VAL A 215 -4.17 14.10 49.23
C VAL A 215 -4.86 14.29 47.88
N SER A 216 -6.11 14.72 47.95
CA SER A 216 -6.75 15.52 46.91
C SER A 216 -6.15 16.94 47.01
N PRO A 217 -5.81 17.59 45.89
CA PRO A 217 -6.56 18.81 45.59
C PRO A 217 -6.72 19.14 44.09
N ASP A 218 -7.93 19.54 43.76
CA ASP A 218 -8.32 20.79 43.08
C ASP A 218 -7.52 21.39 41.91
N SER A 219 -8.34 21.84 40.96
CA SER A 219 -8.24 23.11 40.22
C SER A 219 -7.08 23.28 39.25
N TYR A 220 -7.34 22.93 37.99
CA TYR A 220 -6.59 23.51 36.87
C TYR A 220 -7.20 24.87 36.52
N ASP A 221 -6.48 25.91 36.92
CA ASP A 221 -6.73 27.29 36.53
C ASP A 221 -6.64 27.47 35.01
N VAL A 222 -7.59 28.28 34.56
CA VAL A 222 -7.74 28.83 33.23
C VAL A 222 -6.50 29.68 32.89
N TYR A 223 -5.84 29.35 31.79
CA TYR A 223 -4.82 30.23 31.22
C TYR A 223 -5.49 31.49 30.65
N ASP A 224 -5.25 32.62 31.31
CA ASP A 224 -5.46 33.95 30.77
C ASP A 224 -4.56 34.15 29.54
N ALA A 225 -5.19 34.54 28.43
CA ALA A 225 -4.51 35.00 27.23
C ALA A 225 -4.01 36.43 27.46
N PRO A 226 -2.76 36.77 27.09
CA PRO A 226 -2.31 38.15 27.15
C PRO A 226 -3.05 39.00 26.10
N GLU A 227 -3.69 40.06 26.57
CA GLU A 227 -4.22 41.14 25.74
C GLU A 227 -3.09 41.78 24.92
N PHE A 228 -3.29 41.82 23.61
CA PHE A 228 -2.45 42.57 22.68
C PHE A 228 -2.84 44.05 22.79
N VAL A 229 -1.99 44.85 23.42
CA VAL A 229 -2.12 46.32 23.44
C VAL A 229 -1.55 46.87 22.14
N ASP A 230 -2.44 47.33 21.24
CA ASP A 230 -2.09 48.13 20.07
C ASP A 230 -1.68 49.55 20.52
N GLY A 231 -0.38 49.81 20.57
CA GLY A 231 0.20 51.13 20.72
C GLY A 231 1.00 51.51 19.46
N PRO A 232 0.96 52.77 18.98
CA PRO A 232 1.46 53.16 17.66
C PRO A 232 3.00 53.33 17.56
N ASP A 233 3.75 53.02 18.62
CA ASP A 233 5.21 53.16 18.63
C ASP A 233 5.88 51.78 18.68
N GLY A 234 6.36 51.33 17.52
CA GLY A 234 7.01 50.04 17.36
C GLY A 234 8.28 49.89 18.21
N PRO A 235 8.60 48.68 18.71
CA PRO A 235 9.76 48.47 19.54
C PRO A 235 11.06 48.59 18.72
N VAL A 236 11.90 49.54 19.13
CA VAL A 236 13.29 49.67 18.73
C VAL A 236 14.06 48.45 19.25
N PHE A 237 14.47 47.57 18.34
CA PHE A 237 15.37 46.45 18.62
C PHE A 237 16.77 46.98 18.92
N LEU A 238 17.13 47.04 20.20
CA LEU A 238 18.53 47.15 20.62
C LEU A 238 19.12 45.72 20.71
N PRO A 239 20.32 45.47 20.17
CA PRO A 239 20.97 44.18 20.31
C PRO A 239 21.43 43.98 21.77
N PRO A 240 21.27 42.78 22.36
CA PRO A 240 21.84 42.50 23.66
C PRO A 240 23.35 42.25 23.50
N GLU A 241 24.15 43.25 23.84
CA GLU A 241 25.55 43.03 24.24
C GLU A 241 25.55 42.35 25.62
N GLY A 242 26.19 41.19 25.73
CA GLY A 242 26.44 40.54 27.01
C GLY A 242 25.74 39.20 27.21
N LEU A 243 25.95 38.23 26.31
CA LEU A 243 25.71 36.82 26.61
C LEU A 243 27.06 36.10 26.69
N VAL A 244 27.50 35.95 27.94
CA VAL A 244 28.68 35.21 28.35
C VAL A 244 28.56 33.77 27.84
N HIS A 245 29.51 33.36 27.01
CA HIS A 245 29.71 32.01 26.51
C HIS A 245 30.06 31.08 27.68
N LEU A 246 29.07 30.54 28.38
CA LEU A 246 29.24 29.36 29.23
C LEU A 246 29.05 28.13 28.34
N ALA A 247 30.15 27.66 27.76
CA ALA A 247 30.21 26.34 27.16
C ALA A 247 30.02 25.29 28.27
N PRO A 248 29.03 24.38 28.17
CA PRO A 248 29.01 23.22 29.03
C PRO A 248 30.12 22.27 28.55
N GLU A 249 31.26 22.28 29.23
CA GLU A 249 32.25 21.21 29.16
C GLU A 249 31.67 19.94 29.82
N GLY A 250 30.69 19.34 29.16
CA GLY A 250 30.29 17.96 29.42
C GLY A 250 31.25 17.03 28.67
N PRO A 251 31.84 16.02 29.31
CA PRO A 251 32.65 15.01 28.61
C PRO A 251 31.83 14.41 27.47
N PRO A 252 32.42 14.13 26.29
CA PRO A 252 31.70 13.49 25.21
C PRO A 252 31.25 12.11 25.70
N GLU A 253 29.95 11.99 25.95
CA GLU A 253 29.29 10.74 26.30
C GLU A 253 29.46 9.80 25.10
N ARG A 254 30.50 8.96 25.17
CA ARG A 254 30.76 7.93 24.18
C ARG A 254 29.58 6.96 24.20
N LEU A 255 28.70 7.10 23.21
CA LEU A 255 27.72 6.08 22.82
C LEU A 255 28.46 4.85 22.22
N ASP A 256 29.32 4.21 23.01
CA ASP A 256 30.13 3.02 22.64
C ASP A 256 29.29 1.72 22.60
N GLY A 257 27.95 1.81 22.54
CA GLY A 257 27.04 0.67 22.67
C GLY A 257 26.12 0.40 21.48
N ALA A 258 26.21 1.16 20.39
CA ALA A 258 25.35 0.94 19.23
C ALA A 258 25.75 -0.37 18.53
N ARG A 259 24.98 -1.45 18.78
CA ARG A 259 25.08 -2.70 18.02
C ARG A 259 25.20 -2.37 16.53
N PRO A 260 26.16 -2.94 15.79
CA PRO A 260 26.27 -2.72 14.36
C PRO A 260 24.94 -3.14 13.73
N VAL A 261 24.22 -2.16 13.17
CA VAL A 261 22.96 -2.40 12.49
C VAL A 261 23.30 -3.18 11.22
N SER A 262 23.14 -4.50 11.26
CA SER A 262 23.36 -5.40 10.13
C SER A 262 22.37 -5.07 9.02
N GLY A 263 22.81 -4.27 8.03
CA GLY A 263 22.04 -3.91 6.86
C GLY A 263 22.94 -3.62 5.65
N PRO A 264 22.40 -3.64 4.43
CA PRO A 264 23.18 -3.33 3.24
C PRO A 264 23.64 -1.86 3.27
N THR A 265 24.94 -1.65 3.14
CA THR A 265 25.54 -0.31 3.19
C THR A 265 25.35 0.46 1.88
N TYR A 266 25.56 1.79 1.93
CA TYR A 266 25.53 2.66 0.75
C TYR A 266 26.39 2.09 -0.40
N ARG A 267 27.60 1.62 -0.11
CA ARG A 267 28.51 1.03 -1.11
C ARG A 267 27.89 -0.15 -1.84
N VAL A 268 27.27 -1.07 -1.11
CA VAL A 268 26.66 -2.29 -1.66
C VAL A 268 25.46 -1.92 -2.53
N LEU A 269 24.58 -1.06 -2.03
CA LEU A 269 23.39 -0.63 -2.78
C LEU A 269 23.77 0.22 -4.00
N ALA A 270 24.74 1.11 -3.89
CA ALA A 270 25.23 1.92 -5.01
C ALA A 270 25.81 1.04 -6.12
N ALA A 271 26.63 0.04 -5.79
CA ALA A 271 27.14 -0.91 -6.75
C ALA A 271 26.02 -1.74 -7.40
N HIS A 272 24.99 -2.11 -6.62
CA HIS A 272 23.82 -2.79 -7.16
C HIS A 272 23.02 -1.91 -8.12
N ALA A 273 22.80 -0.65 -7.77
CA ALA A 273 22.10 0.32 -8.60
C ALA A 273 22.84 0.59 -9.92
N GLN A 274 24.17 0.66 -9.89
CA GLN A 274 24.99 0.77 -11.09
C GLN A 274 24.83 -0.44 -12.03
N ARG A 275 24.73 -1.66 -11.48
CA ARG A 275 24.45 -2.87 -12.29
C ARG A 275 23.04 -2.86 -12.91
N GLN A 276 22.08 -2.24 -12.24
CA GLN A 276 20.69 -2.13 -12.73
C GLN A 276 20.49 -0.94 -13.69
N ALA A 277 21.45 -0.02 -13.76
CA ALA A 277 21.37 1.17 -14.58
C ALA A 277 21.28 0.77 -16.06
N GLU A 278 20.17 1.14 -16.70
CA GLU A 278 20.05 1.06 -18.15
C GLU A 278 20.72 2.28 -18.78
N PRO A 279 21.34 2.12 -19.97
CA PRO A 279 21.87 3.26 -20.69
C PRO A 279 20.76 4.32 -20.89
N PRO A 280 21.09 5.61 -20.73
CA PRO A 280 20.11 6.67 -20.78
C PRO A 280 19.40 6.66 -22.13
N GLY A 281 18.12 6.28 -22.13
CA GLY A 281 17.27 6.43 -23.31
C GLY A 281 17.06 7.91 -23.64
N LYS A 282 16.42 8.20 -24.78
CA LYS A 282 16.08 9.59 -25.15
C LYS A 282 15.37 10.30 -24.01
N ALA A 283 16.01 11.35 -23.50
CA ALA A 283 15.49 12.17 -22.40
C ALA A 283 14.03 12.56 -22.70
N PRO A 284 13.08 12.30 -21.78
CA PRO A 284 11.73 12.80 -21.97
C PRO A 284 11.75 14.32 -21.98
N ARG A 285 10.74 14.90 -22.65
CA ARG A 285 10.45 16.33 -22.51
C ARG A 285 10.32 16.65 -21.01
N PRO A 286 11.01 17.68 -20.50
CA PRO A 286 10.87 18.09 -19.11
C PRO A 286 9.40 18.24 -18.74
N GLU A 287 9.02 17.73 -17.56
CA GLU A 287 7.71 18.03 -17.00
C GLU A 287 7.69 19.49 -16.55
N ALA A 288 6.52 20.12 -16.59
CA ALA A 288 6.37 21.48 -16.10
C ALA A 288 6.59 21.51 -14.58
N ASP A 289 7.27 22.55 -14.10
CA ASP A 289 7.51 22.73 -12.66
C ASP A 289 6.18 23.03 -11.94
N VAL A 290 5.85 22.21 -10.94
CA VAL A 290 4.63 22.36 -10.13
C VAL A 290 4.61 23.67 -9.33
N ARG A 291 5.76 24.33 -9.13
CA ARG A 291 5.88 25.64 -8.50
C ARG A 291 5.40 26.76 -9.41
N GLU A 292 5.57 26.59 -10.72
CA GLU A 292 5.25 27.60 -11.74
C GLU A 292 3.87 27.38 -12.38
N VAL A 293 3.41 26.13 -12.44
CA VAL A 293 2.15 25.78 -13.10
C VAL A 293 1.21 25.03 -12.16
N PRO A 294 -0.12 25.18 -12.34
CA PRO A 294 -1.07 24.38 -11.59
C PRO A 294 -0.90 22.89 -11.90
N TRP A 295 -1.13 22.03 -10.91
CA TRP A 295 -0.87 20.58 -10.96
C TRP A 295 -1.47 19.87 -12.19
N TRP A 296 -2.59 20.36 -12.73
CA TRP A 296 -3.25 19.76 -13.90
C TRP A 296 -2.47 19.95 -15.20
N ARG A 297 -1.47 20.85 -15.25
CA ARG A 297 -0.53 20.96 -16.37
C ARG A 297 0.60 19.93 -16.28
N VAL A 298 0.92 19.45 -15.08
CA VAL A 298 1.92 18.41 -14.84
C VAL A 298 1.36 17.04 -15.25
N ARG A 299 2.04 16.35 -16.18
CA ARG A 299 1.52 15.13 -16.82
C ARG A 299 1.43 13.95 -15.84
N SER A 300 2.47 13.73 -15.07
CA SER A 300 2.54 12.72 -14.01
C SER A 300 1.45 12.91 -12.95
N LEU A 301 1.24 14.14 -12.44
CA LEU A 301 0.18 14.44 -11.48
C LEU A 301 -1.22 14.17 -12.03
N ARG A 302 -1.49 14.50 -13.30
CA ARG A 302 -2.76 14.10 -13.96
C ARG A 302 -2.95 12.60 -14.00
N ARG A 303 -1.88 11.83 -14.23
CA ARG A 303 -1.94 10.37 -14.22
C ARG A 303 -2.21 9.84 -12.82
N ILE A 304 -1.54 10.37 -11.80
CA ILE A 304 -1.75 10.02 -10.38
C ILE A 304 -3.19 10.35 -9.95
N ALA A 305 -3.71 11.51 -10.34
CA ALA A 305 -5.10 11.88 -10.10
C ALA A 305 -6.12 10.97 -10.81
N GLY A 306 -5.71 10.19 -11.81
CA GLY A 306 -6.62 9.36 -12.61
C GLY A 306 -7.35 10.09 -13.73
N VAL A 307 -6.91 11.30 -14.11
CA VAL A 307 -7.54 12.10 -15.18
C VAL A 307 -7.57 11.36 -16.50
N GLN A 308 -6.52 10.59 -16.83
CA GLN A 308 -6.50 9.79 -18.06
C GLN A 308 -7.61 8.74 -18.11
N ALA A 309 -7.95 8.11 -16.99
CA ALA A 309 -9.04 7.13 -16.93
C ALA A 309 -10.40 7.79 -17.18
N VAL A 310 -10.60 8.99 -16.61
CA VAL A 310 -11.81 9.80 -16.85
C VAL A 310 -11.91 10.22 -18.31
N LEU A 311 -10.83 10.72 -18.92
CA LEU A 311 -10.82 11.11 -20.34
C LEU A 311 -11.09 9.93 -21.26
N ILE A 312 -10.49 8.76 -21.00
CA ILE A 312 -10.76 7.54 -21.78
C ILE A 312 -12.24 7.16 -21.66
N ALA A 313 -12.78 7.13 -20.44
CA ALA A 313 -14.19 6.82 -20.23
C ALA A 313 -15.13 7.83 -20.90
N LEU A 314 -14.76 9.11 -20.91
CA LEU A 314 -15.50 10.17 -21.60
C LEU A 314 -15.48 9.98 -23.13
N VAL A 315 -14.33 9.63 -23.70
CA VAL A 315 -14.22 9.30 -25.14
C VAL A 315 -15.09 8.09 -25.49
N PHE A 316 -15.08 7.04 -24.67
CA PHE A 316 -15.99 5.89 -24.87
C PHE A 316 -17.46 6.31 -24.84
N CYS A 317 -17.86 7.15 -23.86
CA CYS A 317 -19.21 7.70 -23.80
C CYS A 317 -19.56 8.51 -25.06
N ALA A 318 -18.64 9.35 -25.54
CA ALA A 318 -18.83 10.16 -26.74
C ALA A 318 -18.97 9.31 -28.01
N VAL A 319 -18.15 8.26 -28.16
CA VAL A 319 -18.23 7.32 -29.29
C VAL A 319 -19.57 6.58 -29.27
N VAL A 320 -19.99 6.07 -28.10
CA VAL A 320 -21.29 5.40 -27.97
C VAL A 320 -22.44 6.38 -28.26
N GLY A 321 -22.35 7.62 -27.80
CA GLY A 321 -23.31 8.68 -28.11
C GLY A 321 -23.38 9.00 -29.62
N ALA A 322 -22.24 9.08 -30.30
CA ALA A 322 -22.19 9.31 -31.75
C ALA A 322 -22.83 8.15 -32.53
N VAL A 323 -22.58 6.90 -32.14
CA VAL A 323 -23.24 5.74 -32.74
C VAL A 323 -24.75 5.77 -32.50
N ALA A 324 -25.20 6.23 -31.33
CA ALA A 324 -26.63 6.42 -31.06
C ALA A 324 -27.29 7.41 -32.02
N LEU A 325 -26.59 8.48 -32.38
CA LEU A 325 -27.10 9.50 -33.31
C LEU A 325 -27.23 9.01 -34.75
N THR A 326 -26.51 7.95 -35.15
CA THR A 326 -26.63 7.38 -36.50
C THR A 326 -27.89 6.56 -36.75
N GLY A 327 -28.76 6.39 -35.74
CA GLY A 327 -29.98 5.60 -35.88
C GLY A 327 -29.66 4.11 -36.05
N PRO A 328 -29.09 3.44 -35.02
CA PRO A 328 -28.74 2.03 -35.12
C PRO A 328 -29.97 1.18 -35.44
N SER A 329 -29.76 0.05 -36.12
CA SER A 329 -30.83 -0.91 -36.38
C SER A 329 -31.50 -1.37 -35.07
N GLU A 330 -32.79 -1.69 -35.10
CA GLU A 330 -33.52 -2.16 -33.91
C GLU A 330 -32.85 -3.38 -33.23
N ARG A 331 -32.16 -4.23 -34.02
CA ARG A 331 -31.41 -5.39 -33.51
C ARG A 331 -30.16 -5.00 -32.71
N ASP A 332 -29.59 -3.82 -32.95
CA ASP A 332 -28.37 -3.34 -32.28
C ASP A 332 -28.66 -2.38 -31.12
N LEU A 333 -29.88 -1.88 -31.02
CA LEU A 333 -30.35 -1.01 -29.94
C LEU A 333 -30.02 -1.56 -28.52
N PRO A 334 -30.28 -2.85 -28.20
CA PRO A 334 -29.92 -3.42 -26.90
C PRO A 334 -28.41 -3.44 -26.63
N LYS A 335 -27.60 -3.71 -27.67
CA LYS A 335 -26.13 -3.72 -27.55
C LYS A 335 -25.60 -2.32 -27.28
N LEU A 336 -26.18 -1.33 -27.95
CA LEU A 336 -25.82 0.06 -27.78
C LEU A 336 -26.17 0.57 -26.38
N PHE A 337 -27.36 0.23 -25.86
CA PHE A 337 -27.73 0.56 -24.47
C PHE A 337 -26.77 -0.07 -23.46
N PHE A 338 -26.42 -1.34 -23.64
CA PHE A 338 -25.45 -2.01 -22.78
C PHE A 338 -24.09 -1.32 -22.83
N ALA A 339 -23.58 -1.02 -24.03
CA ALA A 339 -22.33 -0.30 -24.22
C ALA A 339 -22.37 1.10 -23.57
N GLY A 340 -23.50 1.80 -23.67
CA GLY A 340 -23.74 3.09 -23.02
C GLY A 340 -23.73 2.97 -21.50
N ALA A 341 -24.36 1.93 -20.95
CA ALA A 341 -24.43 1.70 -19.50
C ALA A 341 -23.03 1.44 -18.93
N VAL A 342 -22.28 0.55 -19.59
CA VAL A 342 -20.91 0.21 -19.19
C VAL A 342 -19.99 1.42 -19.29
N SER A 343 -20.11 2.22 -20.36
CA SER A 343 -19.31 3.43 -20.55
C SER A 343 -19.61 4.47 -19.47
N LEU A 344 -20.89 4.73 -19.19
CA LEU A 344 -21.33 5.67 -18.16
C LEU A 344 -20.93 5.22 -16.75
N ALA A 345 -21.08 3.93 -16.44
CA ALA A 345 -20.63 3.35 -15.17
C ALA A 345 -19.10 3.46 -15.01
N GLY A 346 -18.34 3.21 -16.08
CA GLY A 346 -16.90 3.38 -16.12
C GLY A 346 -16.47 4.84 -15.89
N LEU A 347 -17.21 5.79 -16.46
CA LEU A 347 -17.00 7.23 -16.26
C LEU A 347 -17.31 7.63 -14.82
N ALA A 348 -18.45 7.21 -14.27
CA ALA A 348 -18.85 7.49 -12.89
C ALA A 348 -17.84 6.91 -11.89
N PHE A 349 -17.43 5.65 -12.07
CA PHE A 349 -16.43 5.01 -11.23
C PHE A 349 -15.06 5.71 -11.31
N SER A 350 -14.60 6.06 -12.52
CA SER A 350 -13.33 6.76 -12.71
C SER A 350 -13.35 8.16 -12.13
N GLY A 351 -14.46 8.89 -12.30
CA GLY A 351 -14.68 10.21 -11.72
C GLY A 351 -14.72 10.15 -10.19
N TYR A 352 -15.48 9.22 -9.62
CA TYR A 352 -15.52 8.99 -8.17
C TYR A 352 -14.13 8.69 -7.60
N ARG A 353 -13.36 7.79 -8.23
CA ARG A 353 -12.00 7.45 -7.79
C ARG A 353 -11.05 8.65 -7.90
N MET A 354 -11.14 9.42 -8.99
CA MET A 354 -10.35 10.64 -9.16
C MET A 354 -10.68 11.66 -8.06
N LEU A 355 -11.95 11.85 -7.72
CA LEU A 355 -12.37 12.82 -6.71
C LEU A 355 -12.04 12.40 -5.28
N THR A 356 -12.20 11.12 -4.95
CA THR A 356 -12.05 10.62 -3.57
C THR A 356 -10.63 10.21 -3.19
N ALA A 357 -9.83 9.73 -4.16
CA ALA A 357 -8.46 9.29 -3.89
C ALA A 357 -7.43 10.13 -4.66
N GLY A 358 -7.66 10.40 -5.95
CA GLY A 358 -6.69 11.05 -6.82
C GLY A 358 -6.41 12.52 -6.45
N ARG A 359 -7.47 13.34 -6.37
CA ARG A 359 -7.37 14.78 -6.10
C ARG A 359 -6.79 15.09 -4.72
N PRO A 360 -7.22 14.43 -3.62
CA PRO A 360 -6.59 14.64 -2.32
C PRO A 360 -5.10 14.28 -2.32
N MET A 361 -4.74 13.14 -2.92
CA MET A 361 -3.34 12.73 -3.04
C MET A 361 -2.50 13.77 -3.78
N VAL A 362 -2.95 14.24 -4.96
CA VAL A 362 -2.21 15.24 -5.73
C VAL A 362 -2.08 16.57 -4.98
N ARG A 363 -3.07 16.97 -4.18
CA ARG A 363 -2.97 18.17 -3.34
C ARG A 363 -1.87 18.03 -2.29
N VAL A 364 -1.80 16.88 -1.62
CA VAL A 364 -0.74 16.59 -0.64
C VAL A 364 0.62 16.59 -1.33
N LEU A 365 0.78 15.89 -2.45
CA LEU A 365 2.04 15.84 -3.20
C LEU A 365 2.48 17.22 -3.71
N THR A 366 1.54 18.04 -4.18
CA THR A 366 1.84 19.40 -4.63
C THR A 366 2.33 20.25 -3.47
N ARG A 367 1.62 20.23 -2.33
CA ARG A 367 2.00 20.97 -1.12
C ARG A 367 3.39 20.55 -0.63
N ALA A 368 3.62 19.23 -0.55
CA ALA A 368 4.90 18.66 -0.18
C ALA A 368 6.02 19.15 -1.10
N ALA A 369 5.85 19.05 -2.43
CA ALA A 369 6.83 19.47 -3.43
C ALA A 369 7.15 20.97 -3.41
N THR A 370 6.19 21.80 -2.98
CA THR A 370 6.33 23.27 -2.89
C THR A 370 6.88 23.75 -1.55
N SER A 371 7.07 22.86 -0.56
CA SER A 371 7.61 23.26 0.74
C SER A 371 9.04 23.80 0.63
N PHE A 372 9.39 24.85 1.39
CA PHE A 372 10.62 25.62 1.17
C PHE A 372 11.89 25.04 1.76
N THR A 373 11.79 24.09 2.70
CA THR A 373 12.94 23.55 3.44
C THR A 373 13.28 22.14 2.96
N PRO A 374 14.11 21.98 1.90
CA PRO A 374 14.61 20.68 1.52
C PRO A 374 15.51 20.11 2.62
N VAL A 375 15.31 18.84 2.96
CA VAL A 375 16.28 18.08 3.75
C VAL A 375 17.22 17.38 2.78
N PRO A 376 18.51 17.76 2.71
CA PRO A 376 19.45 17.17 1.78
C PRO A 376 19.77 15.73 2.19
N ARG A 377 19.73 14.81 1.23
CA ARG A 377 20.07 13.39 1.40
C ARG A 377 20.86 12.89 0.21
N ARG A 378 21.57 11.77 0.37
CA ARG A 378 22.07 10.98 -0.77
C ARG A 378 21.05 9.92 -1.11
N TYR A 379 20.85 9.64 -2.38
CA TYR A 379 19.94 8.59 -2.84
C TYR A 379 20.69 7.49 -3.58
N VAL A 380 20.08 6.31 -3.56
CA VAL A 380 20.36 5.18 -4.44
C VAL A 380 19.04 4.74 -5.10
N LEU A 381 19.00 4.70 -6.43
CA LEU A 381 17.85 4.28 -7.21
C LEU A 381 17.94 2.78 -7.51
N LEU A 382 17.02 2.02 -6.94
CA LEU A 382 16.89 0.58 -7.17
C LEU A 382 15.55 0.25 -7.84
N TYR A 383 15.47 -0.93 -8.41
CA TYR A 383 14.23 -1.45 -8.99
C TYR A 383 13.75 -2.68 -8.21
N ASP A 384 12.48 -2.67 -7.87
CA ASP A 384 11.80 -3.81 -7.28
C ASP A 384 11.84 -5.02 -8.23
N PRO A 385 12.38 -6.19 -7.82
CA PRO A 385 12.52 -7.35 -8.68
C PRO A 385 11.21 -7.96 -9.16
N HIS A 386 10.09 -7.78 -8.43
CA HIS A 386 8.82 -8.40 -8.83
C HIS A 386 7.92 -7.49 -9.68
N GLY A 387 8.12 -6.17 -9.61
CA GLY A 387 7.26 -5.19 -10.27
C GLY A 387 7.99 -4.26 -11.23
N GLY A 388 9.32 -4.21 -11.16
CA GLY A 388 10.14 -3.21 -11.85
C GLY A 388 9.85 -1.78 -11.38
N ALA A 389 9.18 -1.60 -10.25
CA ALA A 389 8.86 -0.29 -9.71
C ALA A 389 10.15 0.38 -9.20
N PRO A 390 10.41 1.64 -9.55
CA PRO A 390 11.56 2.37 -9.04
C PRO A 390 11.37 2.68 -7.55
N VAL A 391 12.42 2.49 -6.77
CA VAL A 391 12.47 2.81 -5.34
C VAL A 391 13.74 3.60 -5.06
N LEU A 392 13.61 4.72 -4.35
CA LEU A 392 14.75 5.47 -3.83
C LEU A 392 15.05 5.03 -2.41
N VAL A 393 16.32 4.72 -2.15
CA VAL A 393 16.85 4.47 -0.80
C VAL A 393 17.69 5.68 -0.41
N PHE A 394 17.43 6.27 0.76
CA PHE A 394 18.07 7.49 1.22
C PHE A 394 19.09 7.22 2.32
N PHE A 395 20.13 8.05 2.34
CA PHE A 395 21.27 7.99 3.23
C PHE A 395 21.62 9.39 3.74
N PRO A 396 22.35 9.50 4.87
CA PRO A 396 22.84 10.78 5.36
C PRO A 396 23.66 11.51 4.30
N MET A 397 23.47 12.83 4.17
CA MET A 397 24.13 13.62 3.12
C MET A 397 25.66 13.58 3.23
N HIS A 398 26.18 13.72 4.44
CA HIS A 398 27.62 13.76 4.76
C HIS A 398 28.14 12.40 5.25
N GLY A 399 27.43 11.35 4.91
CA GLY A 399 27.71 10.00 5.37
C GLY A 399 28.89 9.31 4.69
N GLY A 400 29.40 8.24 5.31
CA GLY A 400 30.41 7.37 4.71
C GLY A 400 29.84 6.45 3.61
N LEU A 401 30.72 5.63 3.05
CA LEU A 401 30.33 4.55 2.12
C LEU A 401 29.69 3.36 2.85
N ASP A 402 29.93 3.24 4.15
CA ASP A 402 29.47 2.13 4.99
C ASP A 402 28.21 2.48 5.80
N ASP A 403 27.63 3.65 5.54
CA ASP A 403 26.40 4.09 6.17
C ASP A 403 25.22 3.20 5.82
N VAL A 404 24.32 3.07 6.79
CA VAL A 404 23.05 2.37 6.66
C VAL A 404 21.97 3.29 6.08
N PRO A 405 20.97 2.73 5.38
CA PRO A 405 19.87 3.51 4.84
C PRO A 405 18.99 4.12 5.92
N GLU A 406 18.62 5.41 5.77
CA GLU A 406 17.71 6.15 6.68
C GLU A 406 16.23 5.95 6.32
N GLY A 407 15.94 5.59 5.07
CA GLY A 407 14.57 5.37 4.63
C GLY A 407 14.45 4.99 3.16
N VAL A 408 13.25 4.56 2.79
CA VAL A 408 12.91 4.09 1.44
C VAL A 408 11.64 4.76 0.94
N LEU A 409 11.62 5.08 -0.35
CA LEU A 409 10.49 5.74 -1.00
C LEU A 409 10.18 5.10 -2.36
N PRO A 410 9.11 4.30 -2.45
CA PRO A 410 8.61 3.80 -3.72
C PRO A 410 8.15 4.97 -4.60
N LEU A 411 8.52 4.96 -5.88
CA LEU A 411 8.16 6.00 -6.84
C LEU A 411 7.08 5.53 -7.82
N VAL A 412 6.26 6.47 -8.28
CA VAL A 412 5.40 6.26 -9.45
C VAL A 412 6.29 6.31 -10.70
N PRO A 413 6.29 5.28 -11.57
CA PRO A 413 7.08 5.32 -12.79
C PRO A 413 6.72 6.55 -13.66
N PRO A 414 7.67 7.48 -13.92
CA PRO A 414 7.37 8.69 -14.68
C PRO A 414 7.04 8.38 -16.15
N GLY A 415 7.62 7.30 -16.67
CA GLY A 415 7.46 6.91 -18.06
C GLY A 415 6.11 6.26 -18.40
N PRO A 416 5.79 6.09 -19.69
CA PRO A 416 4.61 5.31 -20.11
C PRO A 416 4.77 3.83 -19.71
N PRO A 417 3.69 3.03 -19.67
CA PRO A 417 3.77 1.60 -19.28
C PRO A 417 4.76 0.76 -20.09
N LYS A 418 5.02 1.12 -21.36
CA LYS A 418 6.01 0.44 -22.21
C LYS A 418 7.46 0.78 -21.86
N HIS A 419 7.70 1.93 -21.21
CA HIS A 419 9.02 2.43 -20.84
C HIS A 419 8.96 3.08 -19.45
N PRO A 420 8.70 2.30 -18.38
CA PRO A 420 8.42 2.84 -17.06
C PRO A 420 9.58 3.66 -16.48
N ARG A 421 10.82 3.33 -16.86
CA ARG A 421 12.06 3.99 -16.42
C ARG A 421 12.29 5.36 -17.06
N ARG A 422 11.54 5.70 -18.11
CA ARG A 422 11.75 6.95 -18.85
C ARG A 422 11.39 8.16 -17.98
N GLY A 423 12.39 8.99 -17.66
CA GLY A 423 12.25 10.18 -16.82
C GLY A 423 12.74 10.02 -15.39
N LEU A 424 13.29 8.85 -15.05
CA LEU A 424 14.11 8.71 -13.85
C LEU A 424 15.47 9.42 -14.04
N PRO A 425 16.17 9.75 -12.94
CA PRO A 425 17.52 10.33 -12.99
C PRO A 425 18.48 9.49 -13.84
N ALA A 426 19.39 10.16 -14.56
CA ALA A 426 20.36 9.48 -15.40
C ALA A 426 21.41 8.73 -14.57
N LEU A 427 21.78 9.30 -13.42
CA LEU A 427 22.68 8.68 -12.46
C LEU A 427 21.88 7.87 -11.43
N PRO A 428 22.24 6.60 -11.20
CA PRO A 428 21.56 5.75 -10.22
C PRO A 428 21.85 6.15 -8.77
N VAL A 429 22.81 7.05 -8.54
CA VAL A 429 23.18 7.59 -7.23
C VAL A 429 23.43 9.08 -7.35
N GLY A 430 23.14 9.83 -6.29
CA GLY A 430 23.35 11.28 -6.28
C GLY A 430 22.75 11.96 -5.05
N PRO A 431 22.80 13.30 -4.98
CA PRO A 431 22.08 14.08 -3.97
C PRO A 431 20.60 14.26 -4.33
N ALA A 432 19.75 14.35 -3.32
CA ALA A 432 18.33 14.67 -3.43
C ALA A 432 17.92 15.65 -2.33
N GLY A 433 17.04 16.60 -2.66
CA GLY A 433 16.33 17.42 -1.68
C GLY A 433 14.99 16.78 -1.33
N LEU A 434 14.77 16.41 -0.07
CA LEU A 434 13.47 15.88 0.38
C LEU A 434 12.59 17.00 0.91
N HIS A 435 11.43 17.20 0.28
CA HIS A 435 10.45 18.22 0.65
C HIS A 435 9.20 17.57 1.26
N GLY A 436 8.46 18.25 2.13
CA GLY A 436 7.13 17.80 2.60
C GLY A 436 7.08 17.09 3.95
N TRP A 437 8.12 17.20 4.80
CA TRP A 437 8.17 16.52 6.12
C TRP A 437 7.03 16.84 7.09
N ARG A 438 6.26 17.90 6.84
CA ARG A 438 5.08 18.26 7.67
C ARG A 438 3.79 17.56 7.21
N ASP A 439 3.80 16.94 6.04
CA ASP A 439 2.64 16.30 5.43
C ASP A 439 2.58 14.83 5.84
N HIS A 440 1.65 14.46 6.71
CA HIS A 440 1.55 13.09 7.23
C HIS A 440 0.30 12.36 6.69
N THR A 441 0.40 11.04 6.56
CA THR A 441 -0.75 10.15 6.37
C THR A 441 -1.64 10.19 7.61
N ARG A 442 -2.83 9.59 7.52
CA ARG A 442 -3.67 9.35 8.71
C ARG A 442 -3.00 8.43 9.72
N ASP A 443 -2.04 7.62 9.27
CA ASP A 443 -1.31 6.65 10.08
C ASP A 443 -0.02 7.27 10.67
N GLY A 444 0.26 8.55 10.37
CA GLY A 444 1.41 9.29 10.90
C GLY A 444 2.67 9.23 10.04
N ASP A 445 2.67 8.54 8.90
CA ASP A 445 3.85 8.47 8.03
C ASP A 445 4.01 9.74 7.17
N ALA A 446 5.23 10.24 6.99
CA ALA A 446 5.48 11.43 6.19
C ALA A 446 5.32 11.19 4.68
N PHE A 447 4.73 12.14 3.95
CA PHE A 447 4.70 12.22 2.49
C PHE A 447 5.79 13.17 2.00
N VAL A 448 6.94 12.59 1.66
CA VAL A 448 8.06 13.37 1.12
C VAL A 448 8.11 13.30 -0.41
N VAL A 449 8.43 14.42 -1.04
CA VAL A 449 8.67 14.52 -2.48
C VAL A 449 10.15 14.80 -2.73
N PRO A 450 10.90 13.86 -3.32
CA PRO A 450 12.30 14.06 -3.67
C PRO A 450 12.44 14.95 -4.91
N TRP A 451 13.37 15.89 -4.82
CA TRP A 451 13.83 16.72 -5.92
C TRP A 451 15.25 16.28 -6.32
N ILE A 452 15.41 15.85 -7.57
CA ILE A 452 16.68 15.37 -8.14
C ILE A 452 16.86 16.07 -9.47
N ASP A 453 18.05 16.64 -9.71
CA ASP A 453 18.36 17.40 -10.93
C ASP A 453 17.33 18.50 -11.24
N GLY A 454 16.85 19.19 -10.20
CA GLY A 454 15.84 20.25 -10.31
C GLY A 454 14.43 19.76 -10.67
N ARG A 455 14.14 18.46 -10.56
CA ARG A 455 12.84 17.87 -10.94
C ARG A 455 12.22 17.11 -9.77
N PRO A 456 10.92 17.27 -9.52
CA PRO A 456 10.22 16.45 -8.54
C PRO A 456 9.99 15.04 -9.09
N LEU A 457 10.27 14.02 -8.28
CA LEU A 457 9.81 12.66 -8.54
C LEU A 457 8.65 12.32 -7.60
N TRP A 458 7.59 11.75 -8.15
CA TRP A 458 6.35 11.56 -7.41
C TRP A 458 6.34 10.21 -6.68
N PRO A 459 6.17 10.21 -5.35
CA PRO A 459 6.13 8.98 -4.58
C PRO A 459 4.83 8.20 -4.83
N ALA A 460 4.91 6.88 -4.78
CA ALA A 460 3.77 5.97 -4.88
C ALA A 460 3.09 5.71 -3.52
N GLY A 461 3.75 6.07 -2.42
CA GLY A 461 3.29 5.91 -1.05
C GLY A 461 4.05 6.83 -0.09
N PRO A 462 3.82 6.72 1.23
CA PRO A 462 4.57 7.49 2.21
C PRO A 462 6.04 7.07 2.27
N TYR A 463 6.87 7.96 2.83
CA TYR A 463 8.25 7.68 3.20
C TYR A 463 8.28 6.64 4.31
N GLN A 464 9.10 5.61 4.16
CA GLN A 464 9.28 4.58 5.17
C GLN A 464 10.65 4.77 5.82
N GLU A 465 10.65 5.30 7.03
CA GLU A 465 11.85 5.50 7.83
C GLU A 465 12.47 4.17 8.27
N ALA A 466 13.79 4.17 8.47
CA ALA A 466 14.50 3.08 9.11
C ALA A 466 13.87 2.79 10.49
N GLY A 467 13.46 1.54 10.71
CA GLY A 467 12.71 1.11 11.90
C GLY A 467 11.18 1.02 11.70
N GLY A 468 10.64 1.58 10.62
CA GLY A 468 9.24 1.41 10.25
C GLY A 468 8.91 -0.03 9.82
N LYS A 469 7.67 -0.48 10.06
CA LYS A 469 7.23 -1.88 9.79
C LYS A 469 7.45 -2.36 8.35
N GLY A 470 7.41 -1.45 7.37
CA GLY A 470 7.57 -1.78 5.95
C GLY A 470 9.03 -1.74 5.46
N PHE A 471 9.91 -1.08 6.20
CA PHE A 471 11.27 -0.77 5.74
C PHE A 471 12.13 -2.03 5.56
N PRO A 472 12.24 -2.96 6.53
CA PRO A 472 13.08 -4.16 6.37
C PRO A 472 12.60 -5.03 5.21
N ALA A 473 11.29 -5.29 5.12
CA ALA A 473 10.71 -6.11 4.06
C ALA A 473 10.92 -5.53 2.66
N LEU A 474 10.93 -4.20 2.52
CA LEU A 474 11.23 -3.56 1.24
C LEU A 474 12.73 -3.59 0.93
N LEU A 475 13.59 -3.36 1.93
CA LEU A 475 15.03 -3.35 1.76
C LEU A 475 15.57 -4.75 1.41
N ASP A 476 15.13 -5.78 2.13
CA ASP A 476 15.48 -7.19 1.87
C ASP A 476 15.07 -7.62 0.47
N ARG A 477 13.94 -7.09 -0.02
CA ARG A 477 13.47 -7.35 -1.39
C ARG A 477 14.31 -6.64 -2.45
N LEU A 478 14.80 -5.44 -2.17
CA LEU A 478 15.59 -4.64 -3.13
C LEU A 478 17.04 -5.10 -3.23
N ALA A 479 17.60 -5.57 -2.12
CA ALA A 479 18.93 -6.12 -2.04
C ALA A 479 18.85 -7.38 -1.17
N PRO A 480 18.40 -8.52 -1.76
CA PRO A 480 18.45 -9.78 -1.03
C PRO A 480 19.86 -9.95 -0.51
N PRO A 481 20.05 -10.37 0.76
CA PRO A 481 21.37 -10.58 1.30
C PRO A 481 22.10 -11.42 0.28
N VAL A 482 23.23 -10.89 -0.19
CA VAL A 482 24.16 -11.71 -0.94
C VAL A 482 24.58 -12.70 0.11
N GLU A 483 23.86 -13.83 0.19
CA GLU A 483 24.34 -15.03 0.84
C GLU A 483 25.75 -15.10 0.34
N ALA A 484 26.70 -14.79 1.22
CA ALA A 484 28.10 -14.91 0.88
C ALA A 484 28.12 -16.31 0.31
N HIS A 485 28.28 -16.42 -1.01
CA HIS A 485 28.49 -17.69 -1.65
C HIS A 485 29.83 -18.06 -1.08
N THR A 486 29.76 -18.63 0.12
CA THR A 486 30.82 -19.27 0.85
C THR A 486 31.27 -20.18 -0.21
N SER A 487 32.38 -19.77 -0.79
CA SER A 487 33.08 -20.55 -1.76
C SER A 487 33.53 -21.70 -0.87
N THR A 488 32.66 -22.69 -0.69
CA THR A 488 33.01 -24.10 -0.76
C THR A 488 33.62 -24.25 -2.14
N SER A 489 34.81 -23.65 -2.26
CA SER A 489 35.89 -24.01 -3.12
C SER A 489 35.97 -25.49 -2.89
N SER A 490 35.29 -26.19 -3.80
CA SER A 490 35.37 -27.61 -3.99
C SER A 490 36.83 -27.94 -3.82
N SER A 491 37.13 -28.52 -2.65
CA SER A 491 38.41 -29.10 -2.32
C SER A 491 38.73 -30.02 -3.48
N SER A 492 39.57 -29.52 -4.38
CA SER A 492 40.16 -30.25 -5.48
C SER A 492 40.70 -31.54 -4.90
N LYS A 493 40.00 -32.65 -5.15
CA LYS A 493 40.54 -33.97 -4.90
C LYS A 493 41.77 -34.09 -5.81
N PRO A 494 42.98 -34.31 -5.27
CA PRO A 494 44.13 -34.58 -6.11
C PRO A 494 43.85 -35.84 -6.91
N ARG A 495 43.95 -35.72 -8.24
CA ARG A 495 43.87 -36.85 -9.17
C ARG A 495 45.19 -37.61 -9.03
N ILE A 496 45.16 -38.74 -8.33
CA ILE A 496 46.29 -39.69 -8.28
C ILE A 496 46.35 -40.37 -9.65
N THR A 497 47.48 -40.20 -10.33
CA THR A 497 47.88 -40.94 -11.54
C THR A 497 48.59 -42.22 -11.19
#